data_AF-C4YT03-F1
#
_entry.id   AF-C4YT03-F1
#
_cell.length_a   1.000
_cell.length_b   1.000
_cell.length_c   1.000
_cell.angle_alpha   90.00
_cell.angle_beta   90.00
_cell.angle_gamma   90.00
#
_symmetry.space_group_name_H-M   'P 1'
#
loop_
_entity.id
_entity.type
_entity.pdbx_description
1 polymer ?
#
loop_
_entity_poly.entity_id
_entity_poly.type
_entity_poly.pdbx_seq_one_letter_code
_entity_poly.pdbx_strand_id
1 'polypeptide(L)'
;MEMGIHELSASFESLKNLYRLSLMGNQLRNVNSVKLPVSSLEVLNVRQCNLRMISPFLVSMLEEKNQNANLRVEATGNLNVNINDVRKVMKAIKGFSLDLNRFDETLREIAQKSSRLCCIFETFDPYFETPQSSETEEVVSDYDSDDLYSGSVFYSDEEDNAYNNKRRKE
;
A
#
# COMPACT_ATOMS: atom_id res chain seq x y z
N MET A 1 9.53 -17.68 -23.72
CA MET A 1 10.20 -16.37 -23.59
C MET A 1 9.35 -15.62 -22.60
N GLU A 2 9.84 -15.35 -21.37
CA GLU A 2 9.08 -14.48 -20.47
C GLU A 2 9.06 -13.09 -21.12
N MET A 3 7.88 -12.66 -21.55
CA MET A 3 7.67 -11.32 -22.09
C MET A 3 7.31 -10.40 -20.92
N GLY A 4 7.94 -9.24 -20.84
CA GLY A 4 7.66 -8.24 -19.81
C GLY A 4 8.89 -7.49 -19.33
N ILE A 5 8.66 -6.37 -18.64
CA ILE A 5 9.69 -5.64 -17.92
C ILE A 5 10.02 -6.38 -16.63
N HIS A 6 11.32 -6.57 -16.36
CA HIS A 6 11.82 -7.20 -15.12
C HIS A 6 12.51 -6.20 -14.19
N GLU A 7 13.01 -5.09 -14.75
CA GLU A 7 13.72 -4.04 -14.01
C GLU A 7 13.15 -2.67 -14.36
N LEU A 8 13.11 -1.80 -13.36
CA LEU A 8 12.59 -0.45 -13.50
C LEU A 8 13.73 0.56 -13.43
N SER A 9 13.73 1.51 -14.35
CA SER A 9 14.76 2.55 -14.43
C SER A 9 14.68 3.53 -13.25
N ALA A 10 15.82 4.00 -12.78
CA ALA A 10 15.89 5.09 -11.79
C ALA A 10 15.34 6.42 -12.33
N SER A 11 15.11 6.55 -13.64
CA SER A 11 14.66 7.79 -14.27
C SER A 11 13.23 8.21 -13.93
N PHE A 12 12.41 7.36 -13.30
CA PHE A 12 11.02 7.71 -12.95
C PHE A 12 10.90 8.96 -12.09
N GLU A 13 11.82 9.21 -11.14
CA GLU A 13 11.81 10.40 -10.29
C GLU A 13 11.87 11.72 -11.09
N SER A 14 12.44 11.71 -12.30
CA SER A 14 12.54 12.90 -13.16
C SER A 14 11.19 13.32 -13.79
N LEU A 15 10.19 12.43 -13.77
CA LEU A 15 8.89 12.66 -14.40
C LEU A 15 7.96 13.46 -13.46
N LYS A 16 8.29 14.73 -13.23
CA LYS A 16 7.65 15.61 -12.22
C LYS A 16 6.15 15.88 -12.43
N ASN A 17 5.61 15.57 -13.60
CA ASN A 17 4.19 15.76 -13.94
C ASN A 17 3.48 14.40 -14.16
N LEU A 18 4.11 13.30 -13.77
CA LEU A 18 3.52 11.98 -13.91
C LEU A 18 2.40 11.81 -12.88
N TYR A 19 1.18 11.70 -13.36
CA TYR A 19 -0.02 11.55 -12.53
C TYR A 19 -0.44 10.10 -12.31
N ARG A 20 -0.28 9.25 -13.34
CA ARG A 20 -0.57 7.82 -13.31
C ARG A 20 0.54 7.04 -13.98
N LEU A 21 0.91 5.92 -13.38
CA LEU A 21 1.85 4.96 -13.93
C LEU A 21 1.21 3.59 -13.94
N SER A 22 1.11 2.98 -15.13
CA SER A 22 0.67 1.59 -15.27
C SER A 22 1.82 0.72 -15.70
N LEU A 23 2.15 -0.24 -14.85
CA LEU A 23 3.10 -1.32 -15.08
C LEU A 23 2.39 -2.68 -15.13
N MET A 24 1.06 -2.68 -15.22
CA MET A 24 0.25 -3.89 -15.23
C MET A 24 0.78 -4.95 -16.19
N GLY A 25 0.83 -6.19 -15.73
CA GLY A 25 1.16 -7.34 -16.56
C GLY A 25 2.65 -7.56 -16.83
N ASN A 26 3.54 -6.93 -16.07
CA ASN A 26 5.00 -7.11 -16.19
C ASN A 26 5.52 -8.19 -15.23
N GLN A 27 6.81 -8.55 -15.30
CA GLN A 27 7.41 -9.61 -14.47
C GLN A 27 8.31 -9.02 -13.39
N LEU A 28 7.70 -8.32 -12.44
CA LEU A 28 8.35 -7.46 -11.43
C LEU A 28 8.62 -8.18 -10.10
N ARG A 29 8.88 -9.49 -10.15
CA ARG A 29 9.02 -10.33 -8.95
C ARG A 29 10.13 -9.90 -8.00
N ASN A 30 11.28 -9.52 -8.53
CA ASN A 30 12.49 -9.17 -7.79
C ASN A 30 12.93 -7.73 -8.10
N VAL A 31 12.00 -6.78 -8.07
CA VAL A 31 12.29 -5.37 -8.34
C VAL A 31 13.10 -4.74 -7.22
N ASN A 32 14.22 -4.11 -7.61
CA ASN A 32 14.99 -3.22 -6.73
C ASN A 32 14.14 -2.01 -6.32
N SER A 33 14.49 -1.37 -5.20
CA SER A 33 13.82 -0.12 -4.81
C SER A 33 13.87 0.93 -5.92
N VAL A 34 12.72 1.54 -6.22
CA VAL A 34 12.58 2.54 -7.29
C VAL A 34 12.08 3.84 -6.70
N LYS A 35 12.76 4.94 -7.05
CA LYS A 35 12.27 6.27 -6.72
C LYS A 35 11.20 6.71 -7.71
N LEU A 36 9.96 6.76 -7.22
CA LEU A 36 8.82 7.29 -7.95
C LEU A 36 8.62 8.79 -7.65
N PRO A 37 8.07 9.57 -8.61
CA PRO A 37 7.75 10.98 -8.43
C PRO A 37 6.45 11.16 -7.63
N VAL A 38 6.45 10.71 -6.38
CA VAL A 38 5.25 10.66 -5.51
C VAL A 38 4.66 12.03 -5.16
N SER A 39 5.36 13.13 -5.46
CA SER A 39 4.82 14.48 -5.36
C SER A 39 3.70 14.77 -6.38
N SER A 40 3.70 14.08 -7.53
CA SER A 40 2.68 14.23 -8.58
C SER A 40 1.92 12.94 -8.87
N LEU A 41 2.52 11.78 -8.58
CA LEU A 41 1.96 10.47 -8.88
C LEU A 41 0.86 10.11 -7.89
N GLU A 42 -0.38 10.04 -8.36
CA GLU A 42 -1.54 9.66 -7.55
C GLU A 42 -1.89 8.18 -7.67
N VAL A 43 -1.63 7.55 -8.83
CA VAL A 43 -1.98 6.13 -9.04
C VAL A 43 -0.83 5.35 -9.65
N LEU A 44 -0.47 4.26 -8.97
CA LEU A 44 0.42 3.22 -9.47
C LEU A 44 -0.37 1.94 -9.68
N ASN A 45 -0.51 1.52 -10.94
CA ASN A 45 -1.11 0.24 -11.30
C ASN A 45 -0.01 -0.80 -11.55
N VAL A 46 0.13 -1.74 -10.63
CA VAL A 46 1.07 -2.87 -10.67
C VAL A 46 0.32 -4.19 -10.57
N ARG A 47 -0.87 -4.23 -11.19
CA ARG A 47 -1.68 -5.44 -11.23
C ARG A 47 -1.02 -6.54 -12.06
N GLN A 48 -1.16 -7.78 -11.62
CA GLN A 48 -0.64 -8.96 -12.33
C GLN A 48 0.86 -8.85 -12.67
N CYS A 49 1.64 -8.33 -11.73
CA CYS A 49 3.07 -8.06 -11.93
C CYS A 49 3.99 -9.14 -11.35
N ASN A 50 3.44 -10.28 -10.93
CA ASN A 50 4.15 -11.34 -10.19
C ASN A 50 4.91 -10.82 -8.95
N LEU A 51 4.36 -9.82 -8.26
CA LEU A 51 5.05 -9.16 -7.14
C LEU A 51 5.21 -10.08 -5.93
N ARG A 52 6.38 -9.99 -5.28
CA ARG A 52 6.60 -10.51 -3.92
C ARG A 52 6.55 -9.42 -2.84
N MET A 53 6.91 -8.18 -3.18
CA MET A 53 6.98 -7.07 -2.23
C MET A 53 6.36 -5.81 -2.82
N ILE A 54 5.75 -5.00 -1.97
CA ILE A 54 5.19 -3.68 -2.29
C ILE A 54 6.19 -2.58 -1.92
N SER A 55 6.98 -2.78 -0.86
CA SER A 55 7.96 -1.79 -0.37
C SER A 55 8.92 -1.21 -1.41
N PRO A 56 9.38 -1.93 -2.46
CA PRO A 56 10.28 -1.34 -3.46
C PRO A 56 9.71 -0.09 -4.16
N PHE A 57 8.38 0.01 -4.29
CA PHE A 57 7.69 1.11 -4.96
C PHE A 57 7.40 2.31 -4.03
N LEU A 58 7.60 2.14 -2.71
CA LEU A 58 7.18 3.11 -1.71
C LEU A 58 8.35 3.86 -1.06
N VAL A 59 9.59 3.59 -1.47
CA VAL A 59 10.80 4.20 -0.86
C VAL A 59 10.78 5.73 -0.91
N SER A 60 10.25 6.33 -1.97
CA SER A 60 10.13 7.79 -2.07
C SER A 60 9.21 8.39 -1.01
N MET A 61 8.19 7.65 -0.56
CA MET A 61 7.24 8.15 0.45
C MET A 61 7.83 8.22 1.86
N LEU A 62 8.97 7.58 2.08
CA LEU A 62 9.70 7.64 3.35
C LEU A 62 10.59 8.89 3.46
N GLU A 63 10.83 9.59 2.35
CA GLU A 63 11.65 10.79 2.32
C GLU A 63 10.87 11.99 2.88
N GLU A 64 11.52 12.82 3.71
CA GLU A 64 10.86 13.96 4.39
C GLU A 64 10.17 14.93 3.43
N LYS A 65 10.75 15.15 2.24
CA LYS A 65 10.16 16.01 1.19
C LYS A 65 8.79 15.54 0.70
N ASN A 66 8.43 14.27 0.95
CA ASN A 66 7.22 13.62 0.45
C ASN A 66 6.23 13.26 1.57
N GLN A 67 6.37 13.82 2.79
CA GLN A 67 5.52 13.48 3.94
C GLN A 67 4.01 13.65 3.69
N ASN A 68 3.62 14.58 2.81
CA ASN A 68 2.23 14.86 2.46
C ASN A 68 1.77 14.22 1.14
N ALA A 69 2.63 13.41 0.50
CA ALA A 69 2.26 12.74 -0.73
C ALA A 69 1.16 11.70 -0.46
N ASN A 70 0.26 11.54 -1.44
CA ASN A 70 -0.80 10.55 -1.41
C ASN A 70 -0.70 9.66 -2.65
N LEU A 71 -0.55 8.35 -2.44
CA LEU A 71 -0.43 7.37 -3.52
C LEU A 71 -1.46 6.25 -3.37
N ARG A 72 -2.21 5.96 -4.43
CA ARG A 72 -3.00 4.74 -4.54
C ARG A 72 -2.22 3.69 -5.30
N VAL A 73 -2.07 2.51 -4.72
CA VAL A 73 -1.40 1.36 -5.34
C VAL A 73 -2.44 0.28 -5.66
N GLU A 74 -2.63 0.01 -6.96
CA GLU A 74 -3.47 -1.08 -7.45
C GLU A 74 -2.58 -2.31 -7.70
N ALA A 75 -2.66 -3.32 -6.83
CA ALA A 75 -1.76 -4.48 -6.82
C ALA A 75 -2.51 -5.83 -6.83
N THR A 76 -3.75 -5.87 -7.28
CA THR A 76 -4.48 -7.11 -7.52
C THR A 76 -3.81 -7.96 -8.63
N GLY A 77 -4.14 -9.24 -8.71
CA GLY A 77 -3.48 -10.24 -9.55
C GLY A 77 -2.07 -10.66 -9.09
N ASN A 78 -1.59 -10.26 -7.91
CA ASN A 78 -0.29 -10.67 -7.38
C ASN A 78 -0.47 -11.68 -6.24
N LEU A 79 -0.36 -12.98 -6.56
CA LEU A 79 -0.71 -14.07 -5.64
C LEU A 79 0.34 -14.34 -4.54
N ASN A 80 1.58 -13.91 -4.75
CA ASN A 80 2.72 -14.26 -3.89
C ASN A 80 3.25 -13.06 -3.09
N VAL A 81 2.41 -12.06 -2.83
CA VAL A 81 2.80 -10.85 -2.09
C VAL A 81 3.03 -11.22 -0.62
N ASN A 82 4.17 -10.79 -0.09
CA ASN A 82 4.53 -11.02 1.30
C ASN A 82 3.68 -10.16 2.25
N ILE A 83 2.87 -10.82 3.09
CA ILE A 83 1.96 -10.17 4.04
C ILE A 83 2.73 -9.34 5.09
N ASN A 84 3.91 -9.80 5.52
CA ASN A 84 4.74 -9.05 6.46
C ASN A 84 5.29 -7.76 5.85
N ASP A 85 5.62 -7.76 4.56
CA ASP A 85 6.00 -6.55 3.84
C ASP A 85 4.83 -5.55 3.84
N VAL A 86 3.64 -6.01 3.45
CA VAL A 86 2.40 -5.21 3.46
C VAL A 86 2.14 -4.61 4.84
N ARG A 87 2.17 -5.42 5.90
CA ARG A 87 1.96 -4.95 7.28
C ARG A 87 2.97 -3.87 7.68
N LYS A 88 4.25 -4.06 7.36
CA LYS A 88 5.32 -3.10 7.66
C LYS A 88 5.08 -1.77 6.94
N VAL A 89 4.81 -1.79 5.64
CA VAL A 89 4.57 -0.55 4.88
C VAL A 89 3.29 0.15 5.32
N MET A 90 2.21 -0.59 5.62
CA MET A 90 0.96 -0.02 6.13
C MET A 90 1.12 0.63 7.50
N LYS A 91 2.02 0.11 8.36
CA LYS A 91 2.37 0.71 9.66
C LYS A 91 3.19 1.99 9.46
N ALA A 92 4.22 1.94 8.60
CA ALA A 92 5.20 3.00 8.40
C ALA A 92 4.68 4.21 7.59
N ILE A 93 3.88 3.96 6.55
CA ILE A 93 3.48 5.00 5.59
C ILE A 93 1.96 5.23 5.72
N LYS A 94 1.58 6.46 6.07
CA LYS A 94 0.16 6.85 6.23
C LYS A 94 -0.47 7.38 4.95
N GLY A 95 0.30 8.09 4.11
CA GLY A 95 -0.14 8.71 2.86
C GLY A 95 -0.31 7.76 1.68
N PHE A 96 -0.71 6.50 1.89
CA PHE A 96 -1.00 5.61 0.77
C PHE A 96 -2.15 4.65 1.05
N SER A 97 -2.80 4.25 -0.03
CA SER A 97 -3.80 3.18 -0.05
C SER A 97 -3.38 2.06 -0.99
N LEU A 98 -3.87 0.85 -0.72
CA LEU A 98 -3.45 -0.37 -1.37
C LEU A 98 -4.65 -1.27 -1.67
N ASP A 99 -4.78 -1.67 -2.93
CA ASP A 99 -5.75 -2.66 -3.39
C ASP A 99 -5.02 -3.98 -3.66
N LEU A 100 -5.42 -5.07 -2.96
CA LEU A 100 -4.84 -6.41 -3.09
C LEU A 100 -5.92 -7.47 -3.31
N ASN A 101 -5.51 -8.66 -3.77
CA ASN A 101 -6.41 -9.81 -3.83
C ASN A 101 -6.83 -10.26 -2.43
N ARG A 102 -8.06 -10.72 -2.33
CA ARG A 102 -8.58 -11.37 -1.12
C ARG A 102 -8.14 -12.84 -1.06
N PHE A 103 -6.92 -13.11 -0.59
CA PHE A 103 -6.42 -14.48 -0.37
C PHE A 103 -6.01 -14.79 1.07
N ASP A 104 -5.77 -13.78 1.90
CA ASP A 104 -5.22 -13.97 3.25
C ASP A 104 -6.16 -13.43 4.35
N GLU A 105 -6.23 -14.18 5.47
CA GLU A 105 -7.05 -13.85 6.63
C GLU A 105 -6.53 -12.63 7.41
N THR A 106 -5.21 -12.51 7.54
CA THR A 106 -4.59 -11.38 8.25
C THR A 106 -4.79 -10.08 7.50
N LEU A 107 -4.61 -10.10 6.18
CA LEU A 107 -4.91 -8.94 5.32
C LEU A 107 -6.38 -8.53 5.41
N ARG A 108 -7.29 -9.51 5.55
CA ARG A 108 -8.72 -9.24 5.74
C ARG A 108 -9.00 -8.52 7.06
N GLU A 109 -8.38 -8.93 8.16
CA GLU A 109 -8.52 -8.25 9.44
C GLU A 109 -7.95 -6.82 9.40
N ILE A 110 -6.81 -6.62 8.73
CA ILE A 110 -6.23 -5.28 8.54
C ILE A 110 -7.17 -4.40 7.72
N ALA A 111 -7.74 -4.93 6.63
CA ALA A 111 -8.67 -4.20 5.77
C ALA A 111 -9.97 -3.81 6.51
N GLN A 112 -10.47 -4.66 7.41
CA GLN A 112 -11.61 -4.31 8.26
C GLN A 112 -11.33 -3.14 9.21
N LYS A 113 -10.07 -3.00 9.66
CA LYS A 113 -9.65 -1.96 10.60
C LYS A 113 -9.06 -0.72 9.90
N SER A 114 -8.82 -0.77 8.59
CA SER A 114 -8.16 0.30 7.84
C SER A 114 -8.77 0.52 6.46
N SER A 115 -9.37 1.70 6.27
CA SER A 115 -9.90 2.14 4.96
C SER A 115 -8.82 2.32 3.88
N ARG A 116 -7.54 2.28 4.25
CA ARG A 116 -6.41 2.38 3.31
C ARG A 116 -6.06 1.06 2.64
N LEU A 117 -6.50 -0.08 3.18
CA LEU A 117 -6.29 -1.39 2.57
C LEU A 117 -7.63 -1.94 2.08
N CYS A 118 -7.74 -2.15 0.78
CA CYS A 118 -8.89 -2.81 0.17
C CYS A 118 -8.49 -4.21 -0.31
N CYS A 119 -9.19 -5.24 0.17
CA CYS A 119 -9.03 -6.59 -0.33
C CYS A 119 -10.17 -6.88 -1.31
N ILE A 120 -9.85 -6.91 -2.60
CA ILE A 120 -10.83 -7.05 -3.69
C ILE A 120 -10.85 -8.51 -4.16
N PHE A 121 -12.06 -9.01 -4.41
CA PHE A 121 -12.26 -10.23 -5.16
C PHE A 121 -12.31 -9.88 -6.65
N GLU A 122 -11.15 -9.76 -7.28
CA GLU A 122 -11.05 -9.65 -8.74
C GLU A 122 -10.79 -11.04 -9.33
N THR A 123 -11.61 -11.41 -10.31
CA THR A 123 -11.32 -12.55 -11.18
C THR A 123 -10.06 -12.24 -11.96
N PHE A 124 -9.08 -13.15 -11.94
CA PHE A 124 -7.90 -13.05 -12.79
C PHE A 124 -8.33 -12.81 -14.24
N ASP A 125 -7.67 -11.89 -14.94
CA ASP A 125 -7.87 -11.76 -16.39
C ASP A 125 -7.53 -13.12 -17.03
N PRO A 126 -8.50 -13.83 -17.63
CA PRO A 126 -8.30 -15.17 -18.15
C PRO A 126 -7.34 -15.21 -19.35
N TYR A 127 -7.03 -14.05 -19.94
CA TYR A 127 -6.06 -13.91 -21.02
C TYR A 127 -4.64 -13.60 -20.53
N PHE A 128 -4.44 -13.44 -19.22
CA PHE A 128 -3.12 -13.22 -18.65
C PHE A 128 -2.41 -14.55 -18.39
N GLU A 129 -1.23 -14.72 -18.98
CA GLU A 129 -0.38 -15.88 -18.70
C GLU A 129 -0.03 -15.89 -17.21
N THR A 130 -0.49 -16.93 -16.50
CA THR A 130 -0.17 -17.07 -15.08
C THR A 130 1.35 -17.24 -14.95
N PRO A 131 2.03 -16.37 -14.17
CA PRO A 131 3.44 -16.57 -13.93
C PRO A 131 3.63 -17.92 -13.25
N GLN A 132 4.57 -18.73 -13.74
CA GLN A 132 4.86 -20.04 -13.14
C GLN A 132 5.13 -19.86 -11.66
N SER A 133 4.27 -20.42 -10.81
CA SER A 133 4.50 -20.52 -9.37
C SER A 133 5.74 -21.38 -9.17
N SER A 134 6.88 -20.78 -8.83
CA SER A 134 8.03 -21.57 -8.39
C SER A 134 7.68 -22.16 -7.02
N GLU A 135 7.52 -23.48 -6.97
CA GLU A 135 7.01 -24.33 -5.87
C GLU A 135 7.78 -24.31 -4.53
N THR A 136 8.55 -23.27 -4.23
CA THR A 136 9.18 -23.13 -2.90
C THR A 136 8.31 -22.23 -2.03
N GLU A 137 7.29 -22.81 -1.39
CA GLU A 137 6.67 -22.26 -0.18
C GLU A 137 7.75 -22.20 0.91
N GLU A 138 8.35 -21.03 1.10
CA GLU A 138 9.22 -20.80 2.26
C GLU A 138 8.34 -20.44 3.47
N VAL A 139 8.37 -21.33 4.45
CA VAL A 139 7.65 -21.23 5.74
C VAL A 139 8.05 -19.94 6.46
N VAL A 140 7.09 -19.02 6.62
CA VAL A 140 7.26 -17.78 7.38
C VAL A 140 6.95 -18.06 8.85
N SER A 141 7.95 -17.90 9.72
CA SER A 141 7.85 -18.18 11.16
C SER A 141 7.02 -17.17 11.96
N ASP A 142 6.25 -17.74 12.88
CA ASP A 142 5.38 -17.26 13.98
C ASP A 142 5.23 -15.76 14.31
N TYR A 143 3.94 -15.44 14.49
CA TYR A 143 3.28 -14.15 14.68
C TYR A 143 3.45 -13.54 16.08
N ASP A 144 3.43 -12.20 16.14
CA ASP A 144 2.97 -11.43 17.30
C ASP A 144 1.91 -10.42 16.82
N SER A 145 0.70 -10.55 17.37
CA SER A 145 -0.57 -10.04 16.82
C SER A 145 -1.04 -8.72 17.45
N ASP A 146 -0.36 -8.24 18.50
CA ASP A 146 -0.99 -7.28 19.42
C ASP A 146 -0.71 -5.80 19.14
N ASP A 147 -0.06 -5.49 18.01
CA ASP A 147 0.61 -4.19 17.83
C ASP A 147 0.06 -3.32 16.67
N LEU A 148 -1.20 -3.57 16.27
CA LEU A 148 -1.87 -2.84 15.19
C LEU A 148 -2.66 -1.63 15.73
N TYR A 149 -2.19 -0.44 15.36
CA TYR A 149 -2.83 0.86 15.59
C TYR A 149 -4.23 0.91 14.95
N SER A 150 -5.26 0.83 15.80
CA SER A 150 -6.66 1.10 15.43
C SER A 150 -6.85 2.60 15.31
N GLY A 151 -6.69 3.15 14.11
CA GLY A 151 -6.96 4.57 13.84
C GLY A 151 -8.46 4.84 13.95
N SER A 152 -8.91 5.41 15.07
CA SER A 152 -10.24 5.99 15.21
C SER A 152 -10.36 7.26 14.37
N VAL A 153 -11.50 7.40 13.68
CA VAL A 153 -11.83 8.52 12.80
C VAL A 153 -12.09 9.81 13.61
N PHE A 154 -11.58 10.91 13.05
CA PHE A 154 -11.65 12.34 13.36
C PHE A 154 -12.68 12.92 14.37
N TYR A 155 -12.19 13.95 15.08
CA TYR A 155 -12.89 14.91 15.95
C TYR A 155 -14.06 15.62 15.24
N SER A 156 -15.14 15.89 15.99
CA SER A 156 -16.00 17.05 15.76
C SER A 156 -15.85 17.98 16.97
N ASP A 157 -15.31 19.16 16.68
CA ASP A 157 -15.27 20.33 17.56
C ASP A 157 -16.63 21.07 17.52
N GLU A 158 -16.78 22.05 18.42
CA GLU A 158 -17.92 22.96 18.68
C GLU A 158 -18.86 22.48 19.81
N GLU A 159 -19.02 23.17 20.95
CA GLU A 159 -19.05 24.62 21.17
C GLU A 159 -18.32 25.05 22.46
N ASP A 160 -17.48 26.08 22.32
CA ASP A 160 -17.14 27.02 23.38
C ASP A 160 -18.39 27.84 23.77
N ASN A 161 -18.72 27.88 25.06
CA ASN A 161 -19.45 29.02 25.64
C ASN A 161 -19.03 29.24 27.10
N ALA A 162 -18.02 30.10 27.25
CA ALA A 162 -17.63 30.69 28.52
C ALA A 162 -18.71 31.66 29.03
N TYR A 163 -19.22 31.44 30.24
CA TYR A 163 -19.74 32.53 31.08
C TYR A 163 -19.33 32.36 32.56
N ASN A 164 -18.48 33.30 32.98
CA ASN A 164 -18.16 33.65 34.35
C ASN A 164 -19.41 33.96 35.20
N ASN A 165 -19.47 33.46 36.44
CA ASN A 165 -19.39 34.28 37.67
C ASN A 165 -19.98 33.61 38.93
N LYS A 166 -19.11 33.50 39.96
CA LYS A 166 -19.34 33.83 41.39
C LYS A 166 -20.79 33.93 41.91
N ARG A 167 -21.12 33.08 42.89
CA ARG A 167 -22.00 33.35 44.06
C ARG A 167 -21.71 32.30 45.14
N ARG A 168 -20.89 32.63 46.15
CA ARG A 168 -21.19 33.18 47.50
C ARG A 168 -21.59 32.10 48.53
N LYS A 169 -20.81 32.08 49.63
CA LYS A 169 -21.09 31.40 50.90
C LYS A 169 -22.50 31.69 51.40
N GLU A 170 -23.15 30.68 51.96
CA GLU A 170 -23.63 30.59 53.34
C GLU A 170 -23.71 29.12 53.75
#